data_AF-A0A3C1N946-F1
#
_entry.id   AF-A0A3C1N946-F1
#
_cell.length_a   1.000
_cell.length_b   1.000
_cell.length_c   1.000
_cell.angle_alpha   90.00
_cell.angle_beta   90.00
_cell.angle_gamma   90.00
#
_symmetry.space_group_name_H-M   'P 1'
#
loop_
_entity.id
_entity.type
_entity.pdbx_description
1 polymer ?
#
loop_
_entity_poly.entity_id
_entity_poly.type
_entity_poly.pdbx_seq_one_letter_code
_entity_poly.pdbx_strand_id
1 'polypeptide(L)'
;MHLIKRIIPPKTFCGVPYAEDLSTLDAEVAIIGASHGTPYTPGKASHSANSPGAVRAALSWYSANREQFDFDAMTEILGGASVMDC
;
A
#
# COMPACT_ATOMS: atom_id res chain seq x y z
N MET A 1 15.94 -0.23 24.89
CA MET A 1 15.90 0.02 23.43
C MET A 1 14.85 -0.91 22.85
N HIS A 2 13.62 -0.43 22.67
CA HIS A 2 12.52 -1.25 22.15
C HIS A 2 12.71 -1.31 20.63
N LEU A 3 13.11 -2.46 20.08
CA LEU A 3 13.08 -2.64 18.63
C LEU A 3 11.62 -2.52 18.20
N ILE A 4 11.29 -1.45 17.49
CA ILE A 4 10.05 -1.38 16.73
C ILE A 4 10.18 -2.46 15.66
N LYS A 5 9.46 -3.57 15.82
CA LYS A 5 9.40 -4.61 14.80
C LYS A 5 8.80 -3.98 13.55
N ARG A 6 9.63 -3.76 12.53
CA ARG A 6 9.17 -3.31 11.21
C ARG A 6 8.21 -4.36 10.65
N ILE A 7 7.02 -3.92 10.26
CA ILE A 7 5.99 -4.77 9.68
C ILE A 7 6.08 -4.61 8.17
N ILE A 8 6.85 -5.47 7.53
CA ILE A 8 6.90 -5.55 6.06
C ILE A 8 5.63 -6.29 5.60
N PRO A 9 4.85 -5.73 4.65
CA PRO A 9 3.66 -6.40 4.18
C PRO A 9 4.04 -7.66 3.36
N PRO A 10 3.32 -8.78 3.52
CA PRO A 10 3.62 -10.01 2.76
C PRO A 10 3.31 -9.90 1.26
N LYS A 11 2.50 -8.90 0.87
CA LYS A 11 2.23 -8.50 -0.51
C LYS A 11 2.29 -6.98 -0.56
N THR A 12 2.92 -6.42 -1.58
CA THR A 12 2.90 -4.97 -1.83
C THR A 12 1.67 -4.57 -2.65
N PHE A 13 1.32 -3.29 -2.60
CA PHE A 13 0.26 -2.69 -3.39
C PHE A 13 0.50 -2.94 -4.89
N CYS A 14 -0.42 -3.62 -5.58
CA CYS A 14 -0.26 -3.98 -7.01
C CYS A 14 1.09 -4.63 -7.37
N GLY A 15 1.76 -5.27 -6.39
CA GLY A 15 3.09 -5.85 -6.57
C GLY A 15 4.21 -4.84 -6.86
N VAL A 16 4.05 -3.55 -6.55
CA VAL A 16 5.11 -2.54 -6.76
C VAL A 16 6.31 -2.78 -5.82
N PRO A 17 7.51 -2.21 -6.10
CA PRO A 17 8.66 -2.32 -5.20
C PRO A 17 8.36 -1.81 -3.78
N TYR A 18 9.09 -2.35 -2.79
CA TYR A 18 8.97 -1.94 -1.38
C TYR A 18 10.21 -1.19 -0.91
N ALA A 19 10.02 -0.03 -0.28
CA ALA A 19 11.05 0.74 0.40
C ALA A 19 11.05 0.42 1.89
N GLU A 20 12.11 -0.24 2.38
CA GLU A 20 12.27 -0.41 3.83
C GLU A 20 12.88 0.83 4.49
N ASP A 21 13.73 1.55 3.76
CA ASP A 21 14.32 2.81 4.18
C ASP A 21 13.60 3.98 3.49
N LEU A 22 12.83 4.75 4.26
CA LEU A 22 12.09 5.89 3.74
C LEU A 22 13.01 7.01 3.21
N SER A 23 14.28 7.04 3.63
CA SER A 23 15.24 8.02 3.11
C SER A 23 15.69 7.72 1.67
N THR A 24 15.43 6.49 1.18
CA THR A 24 15.74 6.07 -0.19
C THR A 24 14.51 6.11 -1.11
N LEU A 25 13.40 6.67 -0.64
CA LEU A 25 12.16 6.75 -1.39
C LEU A 25 12.32 7.76 -2.55
N ASP A 26 12.35 7.24 -3.77
CA ASP A 26 12.43 8.00 -5.02
C ASP A 26 11.31 7.51 -5.95
N ALA A 27 10.12 8.06 -5.76
CA ALA A 27 8.91 7.71 -6.51
C ALA A 27 7.94 8.90 -6.51
N GLU A 28 7.12 9.00 -7.56
CA GLU A 28 6.06 10.00 -7.65
C GLU A 28 4.92 9.71 -6.66
N VAL A 29 4.66 8.44 -6.36
CA VAL A 29 3.63 8.00 -5.42
C VAL A 29 4.18 7.01 -4.40
N ALA A 30 3.98 7.32 -3.12
CA ALA A 30 4.31 6.45 -2.01
C ALA A 30 3.05 5.87 -1.38
N ILE A 31 3.01 4.55 -1.18
CA ILE A 31 1.91 3.86 -0.51
C ILE A 31 2.31 3.55 0.92
N ILE A 32 1.53 4.03 1.88
CA ILE A 32 1.71 3.75 3.31
C ILE A 32 0.49 3.02 3.89
N GLY A 33 0.74 2.05 4.75
CA GLY A 33 -0.31 1.32 5.47
C GLY A 33 -0.58 1.91 6.85
N ALA A 34 -1.67 2.65 7.03
CA ALA A 34 -2.10 3.15 8.33
C ALA A 34 -3.14 2.21 9.00
N SER A 35 -2.66 1.19 9.70
CA SER A 35 -3.52 0.19 10.38
C SER A 35 -4.27 0.72 11.59
N HIS A 36 -4.00 1.95 12.04
CA HIS A 36 -4.66 2.54 13.19
C HIS A 36 -5.08 3.97 12.87
N GLY A 37 -6.32 4.29 13.21
CA GLY A 37 -6.86 5.63 13.26
C GLY A 37 -7.70 5.79 14.52
N THR A 38 -8.27 6.97 14.75
CA THR A 38 -9.17 7.21 15.88
C THR A 38 -10.37 6.27 15.79
N PRO A 39 -10.56 5.33 16.73
CA PRO A 39 -11.67 4.41 16.66
C PRO A 39 -12.97 5.12 17.03
N TYR A 40 -14.08 4.69 16.42
CA TYR A 40 -15.42 5.17 16.79
C TYR A 40 -15.80 4.83 18.25
N THR A 41 -15.19 3.79 18.82
CA THR A 41 -15.39 3.39 20.22
C THR A 41 -14.04 3.35 20.92
N PRO A 42 -13.84 4.16 21.99
CA PRO A 42 -12.60 4.13 22.76
C PRO A 42 -12.27 2.71 23.26
N GLY A 43 -10.99 2.35 23.19
CA GLY A 43 -10.50 1.03 23.61
C GLY A 43 -10.79 -0.12 22.64
N LYS A 44 -11.54 0.10 21.55
CA LYS A 44 -11.73 -0.88 20.48
C LYS A 44 -10.85 -0.53 19.29
N ALA A 45 -10.15 -1.52 18.72
CA ALA A 45 -9.44 -1.32 17.46
C ALA A 45 -10.41 -0.88 16.36
N SER A 46 -9.93 -0.09 15.40
CA SER A 46 -10.73 0.24 14.22
C SER A 46 -11.16 -1.04 13.50
N HIS A 47 -12.39 -1.07 13.00
CA HIS A 47 -12.88 -2.14 12.13
C HIS A 47 -12.07 -2.22 10.82
N SER A 48 -11.36 -1.14 10.46
CA SER A 48 -10.45 -1.05 9.32
C SER A 48 -8.98 -1.35 9.66
N ALA A 49 -8.67 -1.84 10.87
CA ALA A 49 -7.27 -2.02 11.27
C ALA A 49 -6.48 -2.98 10.37
N ASN A 50 -7.17 -3.95 9.76
CA ASN A 50 -6.59 -4.91 8.82
C ASN A 50 -6.68 -4.47 7.35
N SER A 51 -7.27 -3.31 7.06
CA SER A 51 -7.52 -2.84 5.70
C SER A 51 -6.26 -2.70 4.85
N PRO A 52 -5.10 -2.20 5.34
CA PRO A 52 -3.90 -2.11 4.52
C PRO A 52 -3.46 -3.47 3.94
N GLY A 53 -3.50 -4.53 4.75
CA GLY A 53 -3.19 -5.88 4.29
C GLY A 53 -4.23 -6.43 3.32
N ALA A 54 -5.52 -6.20 3.61
CA ALA A 54 -6.62 -6.64 2.76
C ALA A 54 -6.59 -5.98 1.37
N VAL A 55 -6.31 -4.67 1.30
CA VAL A 55 -6.19 -3.92 0.04
C VAL A 55 -5.03 -4.45 -0.80
N ARG A 56 -3.84 -4.61 -0.22
CA ARG A 56 -2.68 -5.16 -0.94
C ARG A 56 -2.93 -6.57 -1.46
N ALA A 57 -3.63 -7.41 -0.69
CA ALA A 57 -4.00 -8.75 -1.13
C ALA A 57 -5.01 -8.71 -2.30
N ALA A 58 -6.06 -7.90 -2.19
CA ALA A 58 -7.12 -7.78 -3.18
C ALA A 58 -6.60 -7.22 -4.53
N LEU A 59 -5.66 -6.27 -4.49
CA LEU A 59 -5.11 -5.63 -5.67
C LEU A 59 -3.94 -6.40 -6.31
N SER A 60 -3.54 -7.53 -5.74
CA SER A 60 -2.35 -8.26 -6.24
C SER A 60 -2.48 -8.76 -7.68
N TRP A 61 -3.68 -8.89 -8.23
CA TRP A 61 -3.86 -9.28 -9.63
C TRP A 61 -3.39 -8.21 -10.63
N TYR A 62 -3.42 -6.92 -10.25
CA TYR A 62 -2.89 -5.84 -11.07
C TYR A 62 -1.37 -5.90 -11.25
N SER A 63 -0.66 -6.71 -10.47
CA SER A 63 0.77 -6.93 -10.68
C SER A 63 1.06 -7.70 -11.98
N ALA A 64 0.07 -8.42 -12.53
CA ALA A 64 0.23 -9.22 -13.74
C ALA A 64 0.30 -8.36 -15.02
N ASN A 65 -0.36 -7.19 -15.02
CA ASN A 65 -0.31 -6.25 -16.14
C ASN A 65 -0.58 -4.81 -15.67
N ARG A 66 0.48 -4.08 -15.31
CA ARG A 66 0.36 -2.67 -14.86
C ARG A 66 0.08 -1.69 -16.01
N GLU A 67 0.32 -2.12 -17.23
CA GLU A 67 0.03 -1.36 -18.46
C GLU A 67 -1.40 -1.62 -18.95
N GLN A 68 -2.20 -2.37 -18.19
CA GLN A 68 -3.61 -2.54 -18.50
C GLN A 68 -4.30 -1.18 -18.48
N PHE A 69 -5.00 -0.87 -19.58
CA PHE A 69 -5.79 0.34 -19.73
C PHE A 69 -7.01 0.31 -18.79
N ASP A 70 -7.15 1.36 -18.01
CA ASP A 70 -8.31 1.65 -17.17
C ASP A 70 -9.23 2.62 -17.93
N PHE A 71 -10.45 2.16 -18.23
CA PHE A 71 -11.44 2.95 -18.96
C PHE A 71 -12.08 4.06 -18.09
N ASP A 72 -12.01 3.96 -16.76
CA ASP A 72 -12.51 5.02 -15.87
C ASP A 72 -11.50 6.16 -15.78
N ALA A 73 -10.21 5.83 -15.70
CA ALA A 73 -9.13 6.81 -15.65
C ALA A 73 -8.68 7.31 -17.04
N MET A 74 -9.05 6.61 -18.11
CA MET A 74 -8.61 6.86 -19.50
C MET A 74 -7.08 6.85 -19.65
N THR A 75 -6.39 6.01 -18.86
CA THR A 75 -4.94 5.80 -18.83
C THR A 75 -4.66 4.40 -18.27
N GLU A 76 -3.41 3.97 -18.17
CA GLU A 76 -3.00 2.72 -17.54
C GLU A 76 -3.35 2.70 -16.06
N ILE A 77 -3.41 1.51 -15.45
CA ILE A 77 -3.87 1.33 -14.05
C ILE A 77 -3.13 2.19 -13.00
N LEU A 78 -1.86 2.56 -13.28
CA LEU A 78 -1.06 3.46 -12.44
C LEU A 78 -0.74 4.80 -13.12
N GLY A 79 -1.33 5.07 -14.28
CA GLY A 79 -1.13 6.32 -15.03
C GLY A 79 0.31 6.58 -15.48
N GLY A 80 1.12 5.53 -15.61
CA GLY A 80 2.56 5.63 -15.90
C GLY A 80 3.43 6.15 -14.75
N ALA A 81 2.87 6.41 -13.57
CA ALA A 81 3.61 6.92 -12.43
C ALA A 81 4.58 5.87 -11.86
N SER A 82 5.72 6.34 -11.36
CA SER A 82 6.59 5.57 -10.47
C SER A 82 5.93 5.44 -9.09
N VAL A 83 5.64 4.20 -8.67
CA VAL A 83 4.93 3.90 -7.42
C VAL A 83 5.77 2.98 -6.56
N MET A 84 5.85 3.28 -5.27
CA MET A 84 6.61 2.50 -4.28
C MET A 84 5.80 2.32 -3.00
N ASP A 85 5.78 1.10 -2.47
CA ASP A 85 5.13 0.75 -1.20
C ASP A 85 6.12 0.88 -0.04
N CYS A 86 5.67 1.26 1.16
CA CYS A 86 6.54 1.47 2.32
C CYS A 86 5.83 1.25 3.67
#